data_AF-A0A357F4D7-F1
#
_entry.id   AF-A0A357F4D7-F1
#
_cell.length_a   1.000
_cell.length_b   1.000
_cell.length_c   1.000
_cell.angle_alpha   90.00
_cell.angle_beta   90.00
_cell.angle_gamma   90.00
#
_symmetry.space_group_name_H-M   'P 1'
#
loop_
_entity.id
_entity.type
_entity.pdbx_description
1 polymer ?
#
loop_
_entity_poly.entity_id
_entity_poly.type
_entity_poly.pdbx_seq_one_letter_code
_entity_poly.pdbx_strand_id
1 'polypeptide(L)'
;MANRKGVFIGAYVPNELKESLRRRAAAEHRTLSQEITRILVEAVHGKGLPAGSVDRRSGSAIPRRRATDPPTRRRAEDLPYIPPVKK
;
A
#
# COMPACT_ATOMS: atom_id res chain seq x y z
N MET A 1 19.52 18.88 19.34
CA MET A 1 19.65 17.96 18.18
C MET A 1 19.80 16.55 18.72
N ALA A 2 18.83 15.66 18.49
CA ALA A 2 18.90 14.29 18.98
C ALA A 2 20.03 13.55 18.25
N ASN A 3 21.02 13.08 18.99
CA ASN A 3 22.10 12.24 18.48
C ASN A 3 21.50 10.87 18.15
N ARG A 4 20.95 10.72 16.93
CA ARG A 4 20.41 9.44 16.45
C ARG A 4 21.58 8.53 16.13
N LYS A 5 22.08 7.82 17.14
CA LYS A 5 23.10 6.78 16.97
C LYS A 5 22.50 5.67 16.10
N GLY A 6 22.86 5.63 14.82
CA GLY A 6 22.56 4.51 13.94
C GLY A 6 23.37 3.27 14.32
N VAL A 7 22.82 2.09 14.07
CA VAL A 7 23.53 0.80 14.20
C VAL A 7 24.02 0.38 12.81
N PHE A 8 25.27 -0.05 12.71
CA PHE A 8 25.82 -0.58 11.45
C PHE A 8 25.35 -2.01 11.23
N ILE A 9 24.90 -2.31 10.01
CA ILE A 9 24.45 -3.65 9.60
C ILE A 9 25.44 -4.16 8.56
N GLY A 10 26.13 -5.27 8.87
CA GLY A 10 26.94 -6.02 7.92
C GLY A 10 26.19 -7.26 7.45
N ALA A 11 26.09 -7.46 6.14
CA ALA A 11 25.51 -8.65 5.55
C ALA A 11 26.31 -9.08 4.32
N TYR A 12 26.41 -10.39 4.10
CA TYR A 12 26.91 -10.91 2.83
C TYR A 12 25.88 -10.65 1.73
N VAL A 13 26.34 -10.07 0.63
CA VAL A 13 25.51 -9.78 -0.54
C VAL A 13 26.26 -10.26 -1.77
N PRO A 14 25.67 -11.15 -2.59
CA PRO A 14 26.26 -11.55 -3.86
C PRO A 14 26.57 -10.33 -4.75
N ASN A 15 27.67 -10.39 -5.50
CA ASN A 15 28.15 -9.24 -6.30
C ASN A 15 27.10 -8.74 -7.29
N GLU A 16 26.41 -9.63 -7.98
CA GLU A 16 25.35 -9.29 -8.93
C GLU A 16 24.21 -8.53 -8.25
N LEU A 17 23.82 -8.97 -7.06
CA LEU A 17 22.75 -8.33 -6.28
C LEU A 17 23.18 -6.94 -5.80
N LYS A 18 24.44 -6.80 -5.36
CA LYS A 18 25.02 -5.51 -4.96
C LYS A 18 25.02 -4.51 -6.11
N GLU A 19 25.40 -4.94 -7.32
CA GLU A 19 25.39 -4.08 -8.50
C GLU A 19 23.97 -3.68 -8.91
N SER A 20 23.04 -4.63 -8.91
CA SER A 20 21.62 -4.36 -9.18
C SER A 20 21.04 -3.33 -8.21
N LEU A 21 21.29 -3.50 -6.90
CA LEU A 21 20.88 -2.53 -5.88
C LEU A 21 21.51 -1.15 -6.09
N ARG A 22 22.79 -1.10 -6.49
CA ARG A 22 23.48 0.17 -6.77
C ARG A 22 22.87 0.89 -7.97
N ARG A 23 22.55 0.17 -9.06
CA ARG A 23 21.89 0.74 -10.24
C ARG A 23 20.49 1.27 -9.89
N ARG A 24 19.72 0.51 -9.12
CA ARG A 24 18.39 0.93 -8.65
C ARG A 24 18.46 2.17 -7.77
N ALA A 25 19.39 2.21 -6.82
CA ALA A 25 19.60 3.37 -5.96
C ALA A 25 19.98 4.62 -6.78
N ALA A 26 20.86 4.47 -7.78
CA ALA A 26 21.25 5.56 -8.66
C ALA A 26 20.06 6.11 -9.49
N ALA A 27 19.17 5.24 -9.96
CA ALA A 27 17.96 5.63 -10.69
C ALA A 27 16.97 6.45 -9.83
N GLU A 28 16.90 6.17 -8.52
CA GLU A 28 16.06 6.90 -7.57
C GLU A 28 16.82 8.04 -6.85
N HIS A 29 18.03 8.41 -7.30
CA HIS A 29 18.91 9.41 -6.68
C HIS A 29 19.18 9.18 -5.18
N ARG A 30 19.33 7.90 -4.79
CA ARG A 30 19.60 7.46 -3.41
C ARG A 30 20.97 6.81 -3.26
N THR A 31 21.48 6.78 -2.03
CA THR A 31 22.62 5.95 -1.68
C THR A 31 22.20 4.49 -1.50
N LEU A 32 23.16 3.57 -1.63
CA LEU A 32 22.92 2.14 -1.42
C LEU A 32 22.30 1.86 -0.03
N SER A 33 22.83 2.49 1.02
CA SER A 33 22.33 2.34 2.39
C SER A 33 20.88 2.84 2.53
N GLN A 34 20.53 3.94 1.85
CA GLN A 34 19.15 4.46 1.85
C GLN A 34 18.19 3.49 1.15
N GLU A 35 18.58 2.91 0.02
CA GLU A 35 17.74 1.95 -0.71
C GLU A 35 17.56 0.65 0.08
N ILE A 36 18.62 0.15 0.72
CA ILE A 36 18.52 -1.00 1.63
C ILE A 36 17.57 -0.69 2.79
N THR A 37 17.69 0.49 3.40
CA THR A 37 16.81 0.90 4.50
C THR A 37 15.35 0.95 4.04
N ARG A 38 15.09 1.52 2.85
CA ARG A 38 13.76 1.57 2.25
C ARG A 38 13.19 0.18 1.99
N ILE A 39 13.97 -0.73 1.44
CA ILE A 39 13.56 -2.13 1.20
C ILE A 39 13.25 -2.83 2.53
N LEU A 40 14.08 -2.66 3.56
CA LEU A 40 13.85 -3.25 4.88
C LEU A 40 12.58 -2.69 5.53
N VAL A 41 12.35 -1.38 5.43
CA VAL A 41 11.13 -0.73 5.92
C VAL A 41 9.90 -1.26 5.16
N GLU A 42 9.95 -1.37 3.83
CA GLU A 42 8.87 -1.95 3.02
C GLU A 42 8.61 -3.43 3.34
N ALA A 43 9.64 -4.21 3.65
CA ALA A 43 9.50 -5.61 4.02
C ALA A 43 8.83 -5.78 5.39
N VAL A 44 9.11 -4.89 6.34
CA VAL A 44 8.53 -4.92 7.70
C VAL A 44 7.13 -4.33 7.74
N HIS A 45 6.90 -3.21 7.03
CA HIS A 45 5.66 -2.44 7.13
C HIS A 45 4.72 -2.61 5.92
N GLY A 46 5.17 -3.24 4.84
CA GLY A 46 4.42 -3.35 3.58
C GLY A 46 4.75 -2.24 2.57
N LYS A 47 4.43 -2.48 1.29
CA LYS A 47 4.67 -1.52 0.20
C LYS A 47 3.77 -0.27 0.37
N GLY A 48 4.39 0.91 0.36
CA GLY A 48 3.69 2.21 0.24
C GLY A 48 3.18 2.81 1.55
N LEU A 49 3.60 2.26 2.69
CA LEU A 49 3.22 2.74 4.01
C LEU A 49 4.30 3.72 4.52
N PRO A 50 4.01 5.02 4.70
CA PRO A 50 5.00 6.00 5.13
C PRO A 50 5.60 5.64 6.49
N ALA A 51 6.83 6.07 6.78
CA ALA A 51 7.50 5.75 8.04
C ALA A 51 6.60 6.12 9.25
N GLY A 52 6.24 5.11 10.06
CA GLY A 52 5.31 5.26 11.20
C GLY A 52 3.86 4.87 10.93
N SER A 53 3.49 4.49 9.70
CA SER A 53 2.17 3.95 9.43
C SER A 53 2.08 2.49 9.85
N VAL A 54 1.28 2.24 10.87
CA VAL A 54 0.81 0.90 11.23
C VAL A 54 -0.20 0.47 10.17
N ASP A 55 0.02 -0.67 9.53
CA ASP A 55 -1.01 -1.28 8.69
C ASP A 55 -2.18 -1.73 9.57
N ARG A 56 -3.22 -0.89 9.66
CA ARG A 56 -4.45 -1.21 10.39
C ARG A 56 -5.42 -2.03 9.55
N ARG A 57 -5.07 -2.36 8.30
CA ARG A 57 -5.85 -3.29 7.48
C ARG A 57 -5.54 -4.69 7.96
N SER A 58 -6.01 -5.02 9.16
CA SER A 58 -6.21 -6.42 9.51
C SER A 58 -7.01 -7.05 8.34
N GLY A 59 -6.57 -8.21 7.85
CA GLY A 59 -7.30 -8.99 6.83
C GLY A 59 -8.71 -9.41 7.26
N SER A 60 -9.15 -8.95 8.43
CA SER A 60 -10.47 -9.07 9.05
C SER A 60 -11.26 -7.76 8.96
N ALA A 61 -11.07 -6.94 7.92
CA ALA A 61 -11.93 -5.77 7.71
C ALA A 61 -13.35 -6.26 7.38
N ILE A 62 -14.16 -6.46 8.42
CA ILE A 62 -15.57 -6.87 8.33
C ILE A 62 -16.26 -5.81 7.47
N PRO A 63 -16.99 -6.19 6.41
CA PRO A 63 -17.81 -5.27 5.64
C PRO A 63 -18.68 -4.45 6.59
N ARG A 64 -18.64 -3.12 6.50
CA ARG A 64 -19.51 -2.25 7.31
C ARG A 64 -21.00 -2.55 7.10
N ARG A 65 -21.34 -3.20 5.97
CA ARG A 65 -22.67 -3.71 5.70
C ARG A 65 -22.88 -5.05 6.38
N ARG A 66 -23.88 -5.13 7.25
CA ARG A 66 -24.38 -6.41 7.78
C ARG A 66 -25.19 -7.11 6.70
N ALA A 67 -25.27 -8.45 6.75
CA ALA A 67 -26.14 -9.22 5.86
C ALA A 67 -27.63 -8.85 6.01
N THR A 68 -27.99 -8.24 7.14
CA THR A 68 -29.34 -7.71 7.43
C THR A 68 -29.58 -6.32 6.86
N ASP A 69 -28.56 -5.64 6.33
CA ASP A 69 -28.75 -4.30 5.82
C ASP A 69 -29.59 -4.34 4.54
N PRO A 70 -30.59 -3.44 4.41
CA PRO A 70 -31.45 -3.44 3.26
C PRO A 70 -30.64 -3.24 1.97
N PRO A 71 -31.04 -3.90 0.86
CA PRO A 71 -30.43 -3.64 -0.43
C PRO A 71 -30.57 -2.17 -0.78
N THR A 72 -29.62 -1.64 -1.55
CA THR A 72 -29.68 -0.27 -2.05
C THR A 72 -31.01 -0.05 -2.75
N ARG A 73 -31.79 0.95 -2.29
CA ARG A 73 -33.05 1.31 -2.96
C ARG A 73 -32.73 1.68 -4.40
N ARG A 74 -33.37 1.01 -5.35
CA ARG A 74 -33.35 1.42 -6.76
C ARG A 74 -33.87 2.84 -6.86
N ARG A 75 -33.15 3.69 -7.59
CA ARG A 75 -33.56 5.07 -7.79
C ARG A 75 -34.65 5.12 -8.87
N ALA A 76 -35.37 6.23 -8.95
CA ALA A 76 -36.45 6.38 -9.94
C ALA A 76 -35.91 6.28 -11.38
N GLU A 77 -34.66 6.71 -11.59
CA GLU A 77 -33.92 6.57 -12.86
C GLU A 77 -33.56 5.12 -13.25
N ASP A 78 -33.67 4.15 -12.33
CA ASP A 78 -33.35 2.74 -12.60
C ASP A 78 -34.57 1.93 -13.10
N LEU A 79 -35.74 2.56 -13.26
CA LEU A 79 -36.95 1.91 -13.77
C LEU A 79 -36.98 1.95 -15.31
N PRO A 80 -37.35 0.84 -15.98
CA PRO A 80 -37.52 0.83 -17.43
C PRO A 80 -38.68 1.73 -17.85
N TYR A 81 -38.49 2.52 -18.90
CA TYR A 81 -39.50 3.44 -19.44
C TYR A 81 -40.71 2.67 -19.97
N ILE A 82 -41.91 3.01 -19.48
CA ILE A 82 -43.18 2.46 -19.96
C ILE A 82 -43.94 3.61 -20.66
N PRO A 83 -44.24 3.51 -21.98
CA PRO A 83 -44.98 4.56 -22.67
C PRO A 83 -46.46 4.57 -22.25
N PRO A 84 -47.11 5.75 -22.23
CA PRO A 84 -48.51 5.87 -21.83
C PRO A 84 -49.46 5.24 -22.86
N VAL A 85 -50.41 4.45 -22.38
CA VAL A 85 -51.46 3.84 -23.22
C VAL A 85 -52.46 4.92 -23.64
N LYS A 86 -52.58 5.17 -24.95
CA LYS A 86 -53.62 6.04 -25.51
C LYS A 86 -54.98 5.36 -25.35
N LYS A 87 -55.94 6.08 -24.76
CA LYS A 87 -57.37 5.70 -24.78
C LYS A 87 -57.95 5.91 -26.17
#